data_AF-I1K6E5-F1
#
_entry.id   AF-I1K6E5-F1
#
_cell.length_a   1.000
_cell.length_b   1.000
_cell.length_c   1.000
_cell.angle_alpha   90.00
_cell.angle_beta   90.00
_cell.angle_gamma   90.00
#
_symmetry.space_group_name_H-M   'P 1'
#
loop_
_entity.id
_entity.type
_entity.pdbx_description
1 polymer ?
#
loop_
_entity_poly.entity_id
_entity_poly.type
_entity_poly.pdbx_seq_one_letter_code
_entity_poly.pdbx_strand_id
1 'polypeptide(L)'
;MPATTENNQGSFLGRISIRRNQVMSMDGSHDQEVEDLELFQKHVGDRFSELLSSTNTSSGDALLSIAWLRRILDEFLCCEAEFKAVVLMGRDPSQIAKPPLDKVLPELLDRVVKSLDVCNAVTLGLDAVKNLQRLAEIAVAALDQTPLGDGQVRRAKKALSALVAAMLHDDSNAAAKGTERTRSFGRRAGNNTNSGKYKSLSWSMAKNWSAAKQIHAMISNLAAPRGAESSGLAQPIYMMSSVLVLVMWTLVAAVPCQERNGLGTHFPLPRQLGWAQPMIGLQEKIAEEWKKKEKKGNVGLLEEMQRMDKLGQSLVEFADSFQFPAEAERLDEVKKHVEELGDICKKMDEGLEPLQQQIREVFHRLVRSRTEFLLVLDQAGMLSTPAL
;
A
#
# COMPACT_ATOMS: atom_id res chain seq x y z
N MET A 1 20.75 -17.56 8.69
CA MET A 1 20.87 -16.71 9.91
C MET A 1 19.46 -16.27 10.29
N PRO A 2 18.93 -16.53 11.49
CA PRO A 2 17.66 -15.96 11.89
C PRO A 2 17.88 -14.53 12.39
N ALA A 3 17.24 -13.57 11.76
CA ALA A 3 17.31 -12.17 12.13
C ALA A 3 16.46 -11.91 13.38
N THR A 4 17.13 -11.41 14.40
CA THR A 4 16.61 -10.88 15.66
C THR A 4 15.61 -9.73 15.41
N THR A 5 14.31 -10.02 15.37
CA THR A 5 13.25 -8.98 15.35
C THR A 5 12.22 -9.14 16.48
N GLU A 6 12.14 -10.31 17.13
CA GLU A 6 11.17 -10.52 18.23
C GLU A 6 11.55 -9.84 19.55
N ASN A 7 12.83 -9.50 19.78
CA ASN A 7 13.28 -9.10 21.12
C ASN A 7 12.97 -7.63 21.50
N ASN A 8 12.68 -6.75 20.53
CA ASN A 8 12.44 -5.34 20.82
C ASN A 8 10.96 -5.00 21.02
N GLN A 9 10.04 -5.71 20.33
CA GLN A 9 8.59 -5.53 20.48
C GLN A 9 8.11 -5.94 21.88
N GLY A 10 8.58 -7.09 22.38
CA GLY A 10 8.29 -7.55 23.73
C GLY A 10 8.89 -6.64 24.81
N SER A 11 9.96 -5.91 24.49
CA SER A 11 10.62 -4.99 25.42
C SER A 11 9.81 -3.71 25.68
N PHE A 12 9.20 -3.09 24.66
CA PHE A 12 8.40 -1.88 24.89
C PHE A 12 7.05 -2.17 25.53
N LEU A 13 6.28 -3.12 24.96
CA LEU A 13 5.00 -3.53 25.57
C LEU A 13 5.22 -4.14 26.96
N GLY A 14 6.31 -4.89 27.13
CA GLY A 14 6.75 -5.39 28.42
C GLY A 14 7.13 -4.27 29.39
N ARG A 15 7.82 -3.23 28.95
CA ARG A 15 8.15 -2.06 29.79
C ARG A 15 6.90 -1.29 30.21
N ILE A 16 5.96 -1.03 29.31
CA ILE A 16 4.67 -0.40 29.64
C ILE A 16 3.93 -1.27 30.67
N SER A 17 3.86 -2.59 30.45
CA SER A 17 3.15 -3.50 31.34
C SER A 17 3.84 -3.71 32.70
N ILE A 18 5.17 -3.78 32.76
CA ILE A 18 5.95 -4.06 33.98
C ILE A 18 6.03 -2.82 34.86
N ARG A 19 6.22 -1.63 34.27
CA ARG A 19 6.38 -0.39 35.05
C ARG A 19 5.05 0.09 35.63
N ARG A 20 3.91 -0.08 34.95
CA ARG A 20 2.60 0.35 35.46
C ARG A 20 2.07 -0.46 36.66
N ASN A 21 2.56 -1.69 36.87
CA ASN A 21 2.25 -2.47 38.07
C ASN A 21 3.00 -1.99 39.32
N GLN A 22 3.98 -1.08 39.18
CA GLN A 22 4.63 -0.42 40.30
C GLN A 22 4.16 1.05 40.36
N VAL A 23 3.38 1.36 41.40
CA VAL A 23 3.20 2.71 41.98
C VAL A 23 2.09 3.60 41.39
N MET A 24 0.92 3.58 42.05
CA MET A 24 -0.04 4.69 42.10
C MET A 24 0.48 5.80 43.04
N SER A 25 1.58 6.47 42.69
CA SER A 25 1.99 7.73 43.34
C SER A 25 1.52 8.88 42.47
N MET A 26 0.68 9.75 43.05
CA MET A 26 -0.13 10.73 42.32
C MET A 26 0.67 11.82 41.61
N ASP A 27 1.98 11.92 41.86
CA ASP A 27 2.90 12.88 41.23
C ASP A 27 3.77 12.25 40.11
N GLY A 28 3.94 10.92 40.08
CA GLY A 28 4.78 10.23 39.08
C GLY A 28 4.06 9.89 37.77
N SER A 29 2.74 10.06 37.72
CA SER A 29 1.93 9.65 36.56
C SER A 29 2.16 10.56 35.35
N HIS A 30 2.31 11.87 35.55
CA HIS A 30 2.49 12.80 34.44
C HIS A 30 3.87 12.65 33.79
N ASP A 31 4.93 12.48 34.58
CA ASP A 31 6.29 12.27 34.07
C ASP A 31 6.38 10.95 33.28
N GLN A 32 5.72 9.89 33.75
CA GLN A 32 5.68 8.61 33.03
C GLN A 32 4.92 8.73 31.70
N GLU A 33 3.81 9.48 31.67
CA GLU A 33 3.08 9.71 30.43
C GLU A 33 3.91 10.46 29.40
N VAL A 34 4.68 11.47 29.83
CA VAL A 34 5.59 12.20 28.94
C VAL A 34 6.70 11.28 28.43
N GLU A 35 7.30 10.43 29.28
CA GLU A 35 8.33 9.46 28.86
C GLU A 35 7.76 8.46 27.83
N ASP A 36 6.56 7.91 28.07
CA ASP A 36 5.90 6.97 27.17
C ASP A 36 5.64 7.61 25.79
N LEU A 37 5.22 8.89 25.79
CA LEU A 37 5.02 9.68 24.58
C LEU A 37 6.33 9.86 23.82
N GLU A 38 7.40 10.32 24.48
CA GLU A 38 8.71 10.54 23.87
C GLU A 38 9.29 9.25 23.27
N LEU A 39 9.18 8.13 24.00
CA LEU A 39 9.61 6.82 23.52
C LEU A 39 8.86 6.41 22.25
N PHE A 40 7.54 6.61 22.22
CA PHE A 40 6.74 6.34 21.02
C PHE A 40 7.19 7.20 19.83
N GLN A 41 7.39 8.51 20.02
CA GLN A 41 7.88 9.38 18.94
C GLN A 41 9.23 8.91 18.40
N LYS A 42 10.13 8.54 19.31
CA LYS A 42 11.45 8.02 18.97
C LYS A 42 11.34 6.72 18.18
N HIS A 43 10.54 5.76 18.63
CA HIS A 43 10.36 4.49 17.92
C HIS A 43 9.80 4.68 16.51
N VAL A 44 8.79 5.55 16.35
CA VAL A 44 8.27 5.88 15.01
C VAL A 44 9.39 6.46 14.14
N GLY A 45 10.15 7.43 14.66
CA GLY A 45 11.29 8.00 13.95
C GLY A 45 12.34 6.96 13.54
N ASP A 46 12.76 6.10 14.47
CA ASP A 46 13.79 5.08 14.25
C ASP A 46 13.35 4.06 13.18
N ARG A 47 12.09 3.59 13.24
CA ARG A 47 11.50 2.64 12.27
C ARG A 47 11.52 3.19 10.84
N PHE A 48 11.02 4.41 10.66
CA PHE A 48 11.01 5.03 9.34
C PHE A 48 12.41 5.44 8.87
N SER A 49 13.34 5.73 9.79
CA SER A 49 14.75 5.99 9.46
C SER A 49 15.45 4.74 8.94
N GLU A 50 15.20 3.58 9.56
CA GLU A 50 15.70 2.29 9.07
C GLU A 50 15.10 1.97 7.70
N LEU A 51 13.79 2.13 7.54
CA LEU A 51 13.11 1.92 6.27
C LEU A 51 13.67 2.83 5.16
N LEU A 52 13.88 4.11 5.45
CA LEU A 52 14.50 5.06 4.51
C LEU A 52 15.93 4.65 4.15
N SER A 53 16.72 4.21 5.14
CA SER A 53 18.11 3.79 4.93
C SER A 53 18.19 2.55 4.03
N SER A 54 17.25 1.62 4.19
CA SER A 54 17.19 0.39 3.38
C SER A 54 17.01 0.65 1.87
N THR A 55 16.42 1.79 1.51
CA THR A 55 16.23 2.17 0.08
C THR A 55 17.52 2.61 -0.61
N ASN A 56 18.59 2.91 0.14
CA ASN A 56 19.86 3.41 -0.41
C ASN A 56 20.91 2.33 -0.60
N THR A 57 20.72 1.13 -0.04
CA THR A 57 21.72 0.07 -0.12
C THR A 57 21.43 -0.83 -1.32
N SER A 58 22.45 -1.10 -2.14
CA SER A 58 22.36 -1.98 -3.32
C SER A 58 22.03 -3.45 -2.99
N SER A 59 22.12 -3.83 -1.71
CA SER A 59 21.72 -5.14 -1.17
C SER A 59 20.33 -5.14 -0.50
N GLY A 60 19.68 -3.99 -0.39
CA GLY A 60 18.36 -3.85 0.24
C GLY A 60 17.21 -4.09 -0.73
N ASP A 61 16.01 -4.28 -0.19
CA ASP A 61 14.78 -4.35 -0.97
C ASP A 61 14.64 -3.05 -1.77
N ALA A 62 14.50 -3.17 -3.10
CA ALA A 62 14.30 -2.00 -3.95
C ALA A 62 13.06 -1.22 -3.49
N LEU A 63 13.15 0.11 -3.52
CA LEU A 63 12.04 0.99 -3.15
C LEU A 63 10.76 0.57 -3.89
N LEU A 64 9.67 0.37 -3.15
CA LEU A 64 8.37 -0.08 -3.67
C LEU A 64 8.37 -1.47 -4.33
N SER A 65 9.38 -2.32 -4.06
CA SER A 65 9.26 -3.77 -4.31
C SER A 65 8.22 -4.39 -3.38
N ILE A 66 7.77 -5.61 -3.70
CA ILE A 66 6.85 -6.36 -2.84
C ILE A 66 7.42 -6.52 -1.43
N ALA A 67 8.71 -6.86 -1.30
CA ALA A 67 9.38 -7.00 -0.02
C ALA A 67 9.39 -5.68 0.76
N TRP A 68 9.71 -4.56 0.10
CA TRP A 68 9.69 -3.24 0.72
C TRP A 68 8.28 -2.81 1.17
N LEU A 69 7.25 -3.10 0.36
CA LEU A 69 5.86 -2.85 0.74
C LEU A 69 5.43 -3.66 1.97
N ARG A 70 5.92 -4.89 2.11
CA ARG A 70 5.66 -5.68 3.31
C ARG A 70 6.31 -5.06 4.54
N ARG A 71 7.54 -4.56 4.41
CA ARG A 71 8.23 -3.87 5.51
C ARG A 71 7.48 -2.63 6.00
N ILE A 72 7.01 -1.75 5.10
CA ILE A 72 6.25 -0.56 5.54
C ILE A 72 4.93 -0.93 6.25
N LEU A 73 4.29 -2.03 5.86
CA LEU A 73 3.11 -2.56 6.54
C LEU A 73 3.46 -3.12 7.93
N ASP A 74 4.59 -3.81 8.08
CA ASP A 74 5.07 -4.28 9.38
C ASP A 74 5.36 -3.10 10.32
N GLU A 75 6.02 -2.05 9.82
CA GLU A 75 6.25 -0.85 10.63
C GLU A 75 4.94 -0.17 11.03
N PHE A 76 3.95 -0.11 10.13
CA PHE A 76 2.61 0.38 10.44
C PHE A 76 1.96 -0.43 11.56
N LEU A 77 1.96 -1.76 11.47
CA LEU A 77 1.36 -2.66 12.45
C LEU A 77 2.04 -2.52 13.83
N CYS A 78 3.36 -2.29 13.85
CA CYS A 78 4.11 -2.00 15.07
C CYS A 78 3.71 -0.64 15.66
N CYS A 79 3.71 0.42 14.84
CA CYS A 79 3.30 1.76 15.27
C CYS A 79 1.88 1.76 15.83
N GLU A 80 0.96 1.02 15.21
CA GLU A 80 -0.43 0.90 15.64
C GLU A 80 -0.56 0.23 17.02
N ALA A 81 0.18 -0.85 17.26
CA ALA A 81 0.17 -1.53 18.55
C ALA A 81 0.72 -0.64 19.67
N GLU A 82 1.84 0.04 19.43
CA GLU A 82 2.44 0.97 20.39
C GLU A 82 1.53 2.19 20.62
N PHE A 83 0.94 2.74 19.56
CA PHE A 83 -0.02 3.84 19.63
C PHE A 83 -1.20 3.50 20.55
N LYS A 84 -1.79 2.31 20.41
CA LYS A 84 -2.88 1.89 21.30
C LYS A 84 -2.44 1.76 22.74
N ALA A 85 -1.26 1.21 22.99
CA ALA A 85 -0.73 1.15 24.35
C ALA A 85 -0.59 2.56 24.93
N VAL A 86 -0.08 3.49 24.13
CA VAL A 86 0.17 4.90 24.50
C VAL A 86 -1.11 5.73 24.60
N VAL A 87 -2.25 5.34 24.03
CA VAL A 87 -3.50 6.13 24.14
C VAL A 87 -4.55 5.46 25.02
N LEU A 88 -4.71 4.14 24.94
CA LEU A 88 -5.81 3.41 25.60
C LEU A 88 -5.41 2.74 26.92
N MET A 89 -4.18 2.23 27.04
CA MET A 89 -3.85 1.39 28.20
C MET A 89 -3.67 2.23 29.47
N GLY A 90 -4.46 1.93 30.49
CA GLY A 90 -4.32 2.51 31.83
C GLY A 90 -4.72 3.98 31.94
N ARG A 91 -5.55 4.48 31.02
CA ARG A 91 -6.13 5.83 31.10
C ARG A 91 -7.60 5.80 31.44
N ASP A 92 -8.02 6.86 32.12
CA ASP A 92 -9.44 7.13 32.37
C ASP A 92 -10.13 7.45 31.02
N PRO A 93 -11.18 6.69 30.63
CA PRO A 93 -11.97 6.97 29.43
C PRO A 93 -12.41 8.43 29.32
N SER A 94 -12.66 9.11 30.46
CA SER A 94 -13.09 10.51 30.47
C SER A 94 -12.08 11.48 29.85
N GLN A 95 -10.78 11.13 29.81
CA GLN A 95 -9.74 11.96 29.20
C GLN A 95 -9.83 12.01 27.67
N ILE A 96 -10.31 10.93 27.05
CA ILE A 96 -10.38 10.80 25.59
C ILE A 96 -11.57 11.58 25.02
N ALA A 97 -12.60 11.85 25.83
CA ALA A 97 -13.75 12.67 25.47
C ALA A 97 -13.57 14.17 25.72
N LYS A 98 -12.40 14.61 26.22
CA LYS A 98 -12.13 16.02 26.52
C LYS A 98 -11.30 16.68 25.42
N PRO A 99 -11.43 18.01 25.23
CA PRO A 99 -10.54 18.75 24.34
C PRO A 99 -9.07 18.57 24.67
N PRO A 100 -8.18 18.43 23.66
CA PRO A 100 -8.47 18.48 22.21
C PRO A 100 -8.85 17.13 21.57
N LEU A 101 -8.91 16.03 22.33
CA LEU A 101 -9.08 14.67 21.81
C LEU A 101 -10.46 14.46 21.19
N ASP A 102 -11.47 15.15 21.71
CA ASP A 102 -12.84 15.20 21.19
C ASP A 102 -12.94 15.58 19.71
N LYS A 103 -11.94 16.29 19.16
CA LYS A 103 -11.85 16.66 17.74
C LYS A 103 -10.92 15.75 16.95
N VAL A 104 -9.69 15.53 17.44
CA VAL A 104 -8.68 14.81 16.67
C VAL A 104 -8.97 13.31 16.55
N LEU A 105 -9.62 12.70 17.55
CA LEU A 105 -9.92 11.28 17.53
C LEU A 105 -11.02 10.96 16.50
N PRO A 106 -12.17 11.66 16.43
CA PRO A 106 -13.15 11.43 15.36
C PRO A 106 -12.55 11.56 13.95
N GLU A 107 -11.64 12.51 13.73
CA GLU A 107 -10.96 12.62 12.44
C GLU A 107 -10.06 11.42 12.15
N LEU A 108 -9.32 10.89 13.15
CA LEU A 108 -8.58 9.63 12.99
C LEU A 108 -9.54 8.49 12.62
N LEU A 109 -10.67 8.36 13.32
CA LEU A 109 -11.64 7.28 13.08
C LEU A 109 -12.30 7.39 11.69
N ASP A 110 -12.48 8.60 11.18
CA ASP A 110 -12.94 8.86 9.81
C ASP A 110 -11.86 8.48 8.78
N ARG A 111 -10.59 8.82 9.04
CA ARG A 111 -9.46 8.36 8.22
C ARG A 111 -9.34 6.83 8.22
N VAL A 112 -9.60 6.17 9.35
CA VAL A 112 -9.61 4.71 9.43
C VAL A 112 -10.64 4.11 8.47
N VAL A 113 -11.86 4.65 8.41
CA VAL A 113 -12.89 4.16 7.48
C VAL A 113 -12.42 4.30 6.02
N LYS A 114 -11.84 5.44 5.65
CA LYS A 114 -11.29 5.65 4.30
C LYS A 114 -10.14 4.68 3.99
N SER A 115 -9.29 4.40 4.98
CA SER A 115 -8.22 3.40 4.84
C SER A 115 -8.76 2.00 4.59
N LEU A 116 -9.90 1.61 5.17
CA LEU A 116 -10.53 0.32 4.89
C LEU A 116 -10.94 0.20 3.41
N ASP A 117 -11.50 1.26 2.84
CA ASP A 117 -11.82 1.31 1.40
C ASP A 117 -10.56 1.21 0.54
N VAL A 118 -9.47 1.88 0.95
CA VAL A 118 -8.17 1.79 0.26
C VAL A 118 -7.61 0.37 0.33
N CYS A 119 -7.63 -0.30 1.48
CA CYS A 119 -7.18 -1.70 1.60
C CYS A 119 -7.95 -2.63 0.65
N ASN A 120 -9.27 -2.44 0.52
CA ASN A 120 -10.09 -3.22 -0.43
C ASN A 120 -9.69 -2.95 -1.88
N ALA A 121 -9.54 -1.68 -2.26
CA ALA A 121 -9.14 -1.30 -3.60
C ALA A 121 -7.74 -1.82 -3.97
N VAL A 122 -6.78 -1.74 -3.03
CA VAL A 122 -5.43 -2.27 -3.21
C VAL A 122 -5.45 -3.80 -3.35
N THR A 123 -6.29 -4.49 -2.58
CA THR A 123 -6.45 -5.95 -2.70
C THR A 123 -6.93 -6.34 -4.11
N LEU A 124 -7.93 -5.63 -4.65
CA LEU A 124 -8.39 -5.82 -6.04
C LEU A 124 -7.28 -5.48 -7.05
N GLY A 125 -6.50 -4.44 -6.79
CA GLY A 125 -5.33 -4.09 -7.59
C GLY A 125 -4.28 -5.20 -7.61
N LEU A 126 -4.04 -5.86 -6.48
CA LEU A 126 -3.12 -6.99 -6.40
C LEU A 126 -3.65 -8.24 -7.14
N ASP A 127 -4.97 -8.46 -7.16
CA ASP A 127 -5.55 -9.49 -8.02
C ASP A 127 -5.26 -9.17 -9.50
N ALA A 128 -5.42 -7.90 -9.92
CA ALA A 128 -5.06 -7.42 -11.26
C ALA A 128 -3.59 -7.76 -11.60
N VAL A 129 -2.69 -7.49 -10.67
CA VAL A 129 -1.26 -7.80 -10.79
C VAL A 129 -1.01 -9.31 -10.94
N LYS A 130 -1.71 -10.18 -10.17
CA LYS A 130 -1.63 -11.64 -10.33
C LYS A 130 -2.06 -12.11 -11.73
N ASN A 131 -3.05 -11.48 -12.33
CA ASN A 131 -3.44 -11.79 -13.71
C ASN A 131 -2.36 -11.41 -14.73
N LEU A 132 -1.67 -10.28 -14.52
CA LEU A 132 -0.57 -9.85 -15.37
C LEU A 132 0.62 -10.80 -15.26
N GLN A 133 0.99 -11.20 -14.04
CA GLN A 133 1.99 -12.26 -13.80
C GLN A 133 1.66 -13.51 -14.62
N ARG A 134 0.41 -13.99 -14.58
CA ARG A 134 0.01 -15.19 -15.34
C ARG A 134 0.17 -15.03 -16.87
N LEU A 135 -0.03 -13.83 -17.40
CA LEU A 135 0.23 -13.56 -18.83
C LEU A 135 1.74 -13.59 -19.13
N ALA A 136 2.56 -13.02 -18.25
CA ALA A 136 4.01 -13.07 -18.36
C ALA A 136 4.55 -14.52 -18.28
N GLU A 137 4.05 -15.34 -17.37
CA GLU A 137 4.41 -16.77 -17.27
C GLU A 137 4.12 -17.55 -18.56
N ILE A 138 2.99 -17.27 -19.22
CA ILE A 138 2.68 -17.88 -20.52
C ILE A 138 3.71 -17.49 -21.57
N ALA A 139 4.17 -16.22 -21.56
CA ALA A 139 5.19 -15.75 -22.48
C ALA A 139 6.55 -16.39 -22.19
N VAL A 140 6.97 -16.44 -20.92
CA VAL A 140 8.20 -17.10 -20.48
C VAL A 140 8.19 -18.57 -20.90
N ALA A 141 7.15 -19.32 -20.55
CA ALA A 141 7.05 -20.74 -20.88
C ALA A 141 7.02 -21.03 -22.39
N ALA A 142 6.56 -20.07 -23.22
CA ALA A 142 6.59 -20.20 -24.67
C ALA A 142 8.00 -19.90 -25.24
N LEU A 143 8.64 -18.83 -24.77
CA LEU A 143 9.95 -18.39 -25.28
C LEU A 143 11.13 -19.22 -24.76
N ASP A 144 10.97 -19.94 -23.66
CA ASP A 144 12.01 -20.81 -23.09
C ASP A 144 12.14 -22.16 -23.85
N GLN A 145 11.25 -22.45 -24.80
CA GLN A 145 11.30 -23.68 -25.59
C GLN A 145 12.45 -23.68 -26.60
N THR A 146 13.22 -24.76 -26.64
CA THR A 146 14.31 -24.97 -27.60
C THR A 146 14.07 -26.21 -28.48
N PRO A 147 14.16 -26.12 -29.82
CA PRO A 147 14.38 -24.91 -30.62
C PRO A 147 13.18 -23.97 -30.64
N LEU A 148 13.44 -22.66 -30.72
CA LEU A 148 12.40 -21.65 -30.82
C LEU A 148 11.78 -21.65 -32.22
N GLY A 149 10.48 -21.89 -32.31
CA GLY A 149 9.74 -21.91 -33.58
C GLY A 149 8.62 -20.87 -33.63
N ASP A 150 8.12 -20.60 -34.84
CA ASP A 150 7.05 -19.60 -35.10
C ASP A 150 5.82 -19.78 -34.21
N GLY A 151 5.43 -21.02 -33.91
CA GLY A 151 4.29 -21.30 -33.04
C GLY A 151 4.46 -20.77 -31.62
N GLN A 152 5.67 -20.92 -31.06
CA GLN A 152 5.99 -20.43 -29.72
C GLN A 152 6.05 -18.92 -29.67
N VAL A 153 6.70 -18.31 -30.67
CA VAL A 153 6.76 -16.84 -30.78
C VAL A 153 5.38 -16.24 -30.95
N ARG A 154 4.50 -16.84 -31.76
CA ARG A 154 3.09 -16.39 -31.90
C ARG A 154 2.32 -16.50 -30.58
N ARG A 155 2.54 -17.56 -29.80
CA ARG A 155 1.92 -17.72 -28.48
C ARG A 155 2.42 -16.67 -27.49
N ALA A 156 3.73 -16.47 -27.42
CA ALA A 156 4.36 -15.46 -26.58
C ALA A 156 3.86 -14.06 -26.94
N LYS A 157 3.87 -13.70 -28.23
CA LYS A 157 3.33 -12.44 -28.75
C LYS A 157 1.91 -12.19 -28.27
N LYS A 158 1.01 -13.16 -28.39
CA LYS A 158 -0.38 -13.01 -27.94
C LYS A 158 -0.48 -12.71 -26.44
N ALA A 159 0.32 -13.39 -25.61
CA ALA A 159 0.33 -13.18 -24.17
C ALA A 159 0.93 -11.81 -23.80
N LEU A 160 2.07 -11.45 -24.41
CA LEU A 160 2.75 -10.18 -24.20
C LEU A 160 1.92 -8.97 -24.70
N SER A 161 1.27 -9.08 -25.86
CA SER A 161 0.36 -8.02 -26.32
C SER A 161 -0.83 -7.84 -25.39
N ALA A 162 -1.36 -8.92 -24.80
CA ALA A 162 -2.42 -8.82 -23.80
C ALA A 162 -1.92 -8.20 -22.48
N LEU A 163 -0.70 -8.56 -22.06
CA LEU A 163 -0.03 -7.99 -20.89
C LEU A 163 0.14 -6.46 -21.05
N VAL A 164 0.82 -6.02 -22.12
CA VAL A 164 1.08 -4.60 -22.39
C VAL A 164 -0.23 -3.83 -22.57
N ALA A 165 -1.22 -4.38 -23.26
CA ALA A 165 -2.51 -3.72 -23.43
C ALA A 165 -3.26 -3.54 -22.09
N ALA A 166 -3.21 -4.52 -21.19
CA ALA A 166 -3.83 -4.42 -19.87
C ALA A 166 -3.10 -3.41 -18.98
N MET A 167 -1.78 -3.29 -19.12
CA MET A 167 -0.93 -2.33 -18.41
C MET A 167 -1.15 -0.87 -18.86
N LEU A 168 -1.50 -0.66 -20.13
CA LEU A 168 -1.79 0.66 -20.69
C LEU A 168 -3.23 1.14 -20.46
N HIS A 169 -4.11 0.33 -19.87
CA HIS A 169 -5.53 0.67 -19.81
C HIS A 169 -5.77 1.90 -18.95
N ASP A 170 -6.28 2.94 -19.60
CA ASP A 170 -6.72 4.20 -19.00
C ASP A 170 -8.19 4.05 -18.58
N ASP A 171 -8.53 4.45 -17.36
CA ASP A 171 -9.90 4.42 -16.82
C ASP A 171 -10.87 5.33 -17.62
N SER A 172 -10.33 6.16 -18.52
CA SER A 172 -11.04 7.07 -19.43
C SER A 172 -12.14 6.40 -20.26
N ASN A 173 -12.03 5.10 -20.58
CA ASN A 173 -13.05 4.41 -21.37
C ASN A 173 -14.32 3.97 -20.60
N ALA A 174 -14.45 4.28 -19.31
CA ALA A 174 -15.74 4.14 -18.62
C ALA A 174 -16.74 5.27 -19.01
N ALA A 175 -16.26 6.38 -19.58
CA ALA A 175 -17.10 7.54 -19.93
C ALA A 175 -17.61 7.53 -21.39
N ALA A 176 -17.07 6.68 -22.27
CA ALA A 176 -17.41 6.68 -23.68
C ALA A 176 -17.89 5.30 -24.17
N LYS A 177 -19.21 5.18 -24.38
CA LYS A 177 -19.96 4.08 -25.01
C LYS A 177 -20.33 2.89 -24.12
N GLY A 178 -21.63 2.78 -23.84
CA GLY A 178 -22.29 1.48 -23.74
C GLY A 178 -23.15 1.29 -22.50
N THR A 179 -24.41 1.70 -22.61
CA THR A 179 -25.52 0.98 -21.99
C THR A 179 -25.55 -0.47 -22.48
N GLU A 180 -24.74 -1.36 -21.92
CA GLU A 180 -24.92 -2.81 -22.11
C GLU A 180 -25.40 -3.42 -20.79
N ARG A 181 -26.73 -3.52 -20.71
CA ARG A 181 -27.44 -4.32 -19.71
C ARG A 181 -27.02 -5.78 -19.85
N THR A 182 -26.61 -6.35 -18.73
CA THR A 182 -26.55 -7.79 -18.44
C THR A 182 -27.79 -8.51 -18.98
N ARG A 183 -27.64 -9.24 -20.10
CA ARG A 183 -28.54 -10.36 -20.48
C ARG A 183 -27.73 -11.42 -21.22
N SER A 184 -27.39 -12.49 -20.52
CA SER A 184 -26.92 -13.74 -21.10
C SER A 184 -28.12 -14.64 -21.45
N PHE A 185 -28.60 -14.58 -22.70
CA PHE A 185 -29.34 -15.67 -23.37
C PHE A 185 -29.41 -15.37 -24.88
N GLY A 186 -28.77 -16.20 -25.71
CA GLY A 186 -28.93 -16.14 -27.18
C GLY A 186 -27.87 -16.92 -27.96
N ARG A 187 -28.27 -18.04 -28.58
CA ARG A 187 -27.45 -18.86 -29.48
C ARG A 187 -27.43 -18.28 -30.92
N ARG A 188 -26.35 -18.63 -31.64
CA ARG A 188 -26.15 -18.78 -33.11
C ARG A 188 -25.43 -17.65 -33.89
N ALA A 189 -24.22 -18.04 -34.32
CA ALA A 189 -23.65 -18.00 -35.69
C ALA A 189 -23.79 -16.73 -36.53
N GLY A 190 -22.63 -16.14 -36.88
CA GLY A 190 -22.53 -15.11 -37.92
C GLY A 190 -21.16 -14.47 -37.97
N ASN A 191 -20.34 -14.97 -38.89
CA ASN A 191 -19.06 -14.46 -39.40
C ASN A 191 -18.92 -12.92 -39.40
N ASN A 192 -17.96 -12.33 -38.67
CA ASN A 192 -17.00 -11.35 -39.23
C ASN A 192 -15.93 -10.89 -38.22
N THR A 193 -14.79 -10.55 -38.80
CA THR A 193 -13.54 -10.00 -38.28
C THR A 193 -13.60 -8.91 -37.20
N ASN A 194 -12.54 -8.87 -36.38
CA ASN A 194 -11.98 -7.75 -35.61
C ASN A 194 -12.54 -7.40 -34.21
N SER A 195 -11.59 -7.28 -33.27
CA SER A 195 -11.72 -6.85 -31.87
C SER A 195 -12.46 -7.82 -30.96
N GLY A 196 -11.79 -8.92 -30.60
CA GLY A 196 -12.22 -9.80 -29.52
C GLY A 196 -12.19 -9.05 -28.20
N LYS A 197 -13.35 -8.47 -27.85
CA LYS A 197 -13.74 -7.90 -26.57
C LYS A 197 -12.95 -8.51 -25.42
N TYR A 198 -11.99 -7.75 -24.89
CA TYR A 198 -11.41 -8.02 -23.59
C TYR A 198 -12.59 -8.13 -22.63
N LYS A 199 -12.80 -9.32 -22.06
CA LYS A 199 -13.68 -9.47 -20.92
C LYS A 199 -13.14 -8.49 -19.89
N SER A 200 -13.85 -7.38 -19.72
CA SER A 200 -13.67 -6.47 -18.60
C SER A 200 -13.73 -7.36 -17.36
N LEU A 201 -12.55 -7.63 -16.80
CA LEU A 201 -12.45 -8.16 -15.45
C LEU A 201 -13.10 -7.07 -14.61
N SER A 202 -14.33 -7.35 -14.14
CA SER A 202 -15.10 -6.43 -13.30
C SER A 202 -14.46 -6.39 -11.92
N TRP A 203 -13.25 -5.83 -11.87
CA TRP A 203 -12.39 -5.70 -10.72
C TRP A 203 -12.30 -4.23 -10.30
N SER A 204 -13.32 -3.47 -10.68
CA SER A 204 -13.43 -2.05 -10.40
C SER A 204 -14.24 -1.85 -9.13
N MET A 205 -13.85 -0.84 -8.36
CA MET A 205 -14.69 -0.28 -7.31
C MET A 205 -15.97 0.31 -7.93
N ALA A 206 -16.83 0.90 -7.10
CA ALA A 206 -17.96 1.67 -7.60
C ALA A 206 -17.48 2.73 -8.62
N LYS A 207 -18.27 3.00 -9.66
CA LYS A 207 -17.88 3.88 -10.78
C LYS A 207 -17.46 5.30 -10.40
N ASN A 208 -17.85 5.77 -9.21
CA ASN A 208 -17.55 7.09 -8.67
C ASN A 208 -16.44 7.09 -7.61
N TRP A 209 -15.88 5.92 -7.30
CA TRP A 209 -14.79 5.78 -6.35
C TRP A 209 -13.46 6.15 -7.02
N SER A 210 -12.62 6.88 -6.29
CA SER A 210 -11.28 7.27 -6.74
C SER A 210 -10.28 7.16 -5.61
N ALA A 211 -9.18 6.45 -5.88
CA ALA A 211 -8.10 6.32 -4.93
C ALA A 211 -7.50 7.69 -4.59
N ALA A 212 -7.29 8.54 -5.59
CA ALA A 212 -6.75 9.89 -5.38
C ALA A 212 -7.68 10.75 -4.50
N LYS A 213 -9.01 10.70 -4.72
CA LYS A 213 -9.98 11.43 -3.89
C LYS A 213 -10.01 10.91 -2.46
N GLN A 214 -9.93 9.60 -2.25
CA GLN A 214 -9.87 9.02 -0.91
C GLN A 214 -8.64 9.50 -0.16
N ILE A 215 -7.46 9.44 -0.79
CA ILE A 215 -6.23 9.92 -0.16
C ILE A 215 -6.29 11.43 0.09
N HIS A 216 -6.82 12.22 -0.84
CA HIS A 216 -7.01 13.65 -0.63
C HIS A 216 -7.93 13.95 0.56
N ALA A 217 -9.02 13.19 0.70
CA ALA A 217 -9.93 13.33 1.83
C ALA A 217 -9.29 12.90 3.16
N MET A 218 -8.37 11.92 3.16
CA MET A 218 -7.60 11.55 4.35
C MET A 218 -6.58 12.62 4.76
N ILE A 219 -5.94 13.26 3.77
CA ILE A 219 -5.00 14.37 3.97
C ILE A 219 -5.75 15.63 4.44
N SER A 220 -7.00 15.81 4.03
CA SER A 220 -7.85 16.91 4.48
C SER A 220 -7.91 16.94 6.01
N ASN A 221 -7.76 18.13 6.57
CA ASN A 221 -7.73 18.37 8.02
C ASN A 221 -6.59 17.68 8.79
N LEU A 222 -5.60 17.07 8.12
CA LEU A 222 -4.42 16.54 8.81
C LEU A 222 -3.51 17.72 9.26
N ALA A 223 -3.75 18.22 10.48
CA ALA A 223 -3.02 19.34 11.05
C ALA A 223 -2.31 18.96 12.36
N ALA A 224 -1.06 19.40 12.50
CA ALA A 224 -0.29 19.19 13.72
C ALA A 224 -0.94 19.95 14.90
N PRO A 225 -1.01 19.34 16.10
CA PRO A 225 -1.48 20.02 17.32
C PRO A 225 -0.61 21.25 17.61
N ARG A 226 -1.22 22.32 18.15
CA ARG A 226 -0.53 23.60 18.40
C ARG A 226 -0.58 23.97 19.89
N GLY A 227 0.45 24.68 20.35
CA GLY A 227 0.49 25.20 21.72
C GLY A 227 0.56 24.08 22.76
N ALA A 228 -0.23 24.17 23.84
CA ALA A 228 -0.23 23.19 24.92
C ALA A 228 -0.66 21.77 24.47
N GLU A 229 -1.30 21.63 23.30
CA GLU A 229 -1.75 20.34 22.77
C GLU A 229 -0.60 19.49 22.21
N SER A 230 0.55 20.09 21.88
CA SER A 230 1.68 19.37 21.26
C SER A 230 2.43 18.45 22.24
N SER A 231 2.27 18.65 23.54
CA SER A 231 2.85 17.78 24.59
C SER A 231 1.88 16.73 25.12
N GLY A 232 0.63 16.74 24.66
CA GLY A 232 -0.42 15.82 25.15
C GLY A 232 -0.70 14.66 24.20
N LEU A 233 -1.76 13.93 24.52
CA LEU A 233 -2.25 12.78 23.74
C LEU A 233 -2.69 13.10 22.31
N ALA A 234 -2.91 14.39 21.99
CA ALA A 234 -3.17 14.81 20.61
C ALA A 234 -1.97 14.48 19.68
N GLN A 235 -0.75 14.50 20.21
CA GLN A 235 0.47 14.28 19.44
C GLN A 235 0.57 12.83 18.90
N PRO A 236 0.37 11.76 19.71
CA PRO A 236 0.27 10.39 19.18
C PRO A 236 -0.85 10.19 18.18
N ILE A 237 -2.03 10.79 18.40
CA ILE A 237 -3.17 10.68 17.48
C ILE A 237 -2.82 11.29 16.12
N TYR A 238 -2.18 12.46 16.13
CA TYR A 238 -1.68 13.11 14.92
C TYR A 238 -0.59 12.28 14.23
N MET A 239 0.37 11.75 15.00
CA MET A 239 1.44 10.91 14.49
C MET A 239 0.90 9.65 13.80
N MET A 240 -0.01 8.93 14.48
CA MET A 240 -0.63 7.74 13.93
C MET A 240 -1.50 8.06 12.70
N SER A 241 -2.22 9.19 12.71
CA SER A 241 -2.95 9.68 11.52
C SER A 241 -2.00 9.93 10.34
N SER A 242 -0.84 10.52 10.59
CA SER A 242 0.18 10.80 9.58
C SER A 242 0.80 9.52 9.02
N VAL A 243 1.11 8.55 9.89
CA VAL A 243 1.63 7.23 9.53
C VAL A 243 0.59 6.47 8.67
N LEU A 244 -0.68 6.46 9.08
CA LEU A 244 -1.77 5.85 8.32
C LEU A 244 -1.90 6.45 6.92
N VAL A 245 -1.88 7.80 6.82
CA VAL A 245 -1.97 8.50 5.52
C VAL A 245 -0.78 8.16 4.62
N LEU A 246 0.45 8.17 5.16
CA LEU A 246 1.64 7.80 4.38
C LEU A 246 1.52 6.39 3.83
N VAL A 247 1.17 5.40 4.67
CA VAL A 247 1.09 4.00 4.27
C VAL A 247 0.02 3.78 3.20
N MET A 248 -1.17 4.34 3.39
CA MET A 248 -2.26 4.22 2.41
C MET A 248 -1.92 4.92 1.09
N TRP A 249 -1.31 6.11 1.16
CA TRP A 249 -0.83 6.83 -0.02
C TRP A 249 0.24 6.02 -0.77
N THR A 250 1.18 5.40 -0.06
CA THR A 250 2.22 4.55 -0.65
C THR A 250 1.63 3.32 -1.34
N LEU A 251 0.64 2.65 -0.73
CA LEU A 251 -0.05 1.51 -1.36
C LEU A 251 -0.76 1.92 -2.65
N VAL A 252 -1.46 3.06 -2.65
CA VAL A 252 -2.14 3.60 -3.85
C VAL A 252 -1.15 4.00 -4.94
N ALA A 253 0.01 4.53 -4.57
CA ALA A 253 1.07 4.84 -5.53
C ALA A 253 1.67 3.55 -6.15
N ALA A 254 1.91 2.54 -5.32
CA ALA A 254 2.57 1.30 -5.73
C ALA A 254 1.67 0.37 -6.55
N VAL A 255 0.42 0.16 -6.15
CA VAL A 255 -0.49 -0.85 -6.72
C VAL A 255 -1.48 -0.19 -7.71
N PRO A 256 -1.81 -0.83 -8.85
CA PRO A 256 -2.87 -0.36 -9.73
C PRO A 256 -4.19 -0.17 -8.95
N CYS A 257 -4.73 1.05 -8.98
CA CYS A 257 -5.98 1.41 -8.31
C CYS A 257 -6.81 2.33 -9.21
N GLN A 258 -8.14 2.22 -9.11
CA GLN A 258 -9.08 3.02 -9.90
C GLN A 258 -8.95 4.52 -9.63
N GLU A 259 -8.94 5.31 -10.70
CA GLU A 259 -8.84 6.78 -10.69
C GLU A 259 -7.75 7.32 -9.75
N ARG A 260 -6.54 6.78 -9.88
CA ARG A 260 -5.34 7.28 -9.17
C ARG A 260 -4.67 8.47 -9.87
N ASN A 261 -5.09 8.81 -11.08
CA ASN A 261 -4.62 10.00 -11.79
C ASN A 261 -4.92 11.24 -10.94
N GLY A 262 -3.91 12.05 -10.64
CA GLY A 262 -4.03 13.19 -9.72
C GLY A 262 -3.78 12.86 -8.24
N LEU A 263 -3.17 11.71 -7.92
CA LEU A 263 -2.66 11.43 -6.58
C LEU A 263 -1.71 12.56 -6.14
N GLY A 264 -2.11 13.33 -5.13
CA GLY A 264 -1.28 14.40 -4.59
C GLY A 264 0.01 13.84 -4.00
N THR A 265 1.16 14.39 -4.39
CA THR A 265 2.47 13.93 -3.89
C THR A 265 2.96 14.71 -2.66
N HIS A 266 2.24 15.75 -2.26
CA HIS A 266 2.56 16.55 -1.08
C HIS A 266 1.39 16.56 -0.11
N PHE A 267 1.66 16.10 1.11
CA PHE A 267 0.83 16.35 2.28
C PHE A 267 1.67 16.93 3.42
N PRO A 268 1.07 17.73 4.32
CA PRO A 268 1.80 18.50 5.31
C PRO A 268 2.26 17.61 6.48
N LEU A 269 3.54 17.21 6.44
CA LEU A 269 4.25 16.67 7.60
C LEU A 269 5.05 17.79 8.29
N PRO A 270 5.12 17.81 9.64
CA PRO A 270 5.73 18.90 10.38
C PRO A 270 7.24 18.76 10.39
N ARG A 271 7.92 19.55 9.56
CA ARG A 271 9.38 19.54 9.41
C ARG A 271 10.14 19.78 10.71
N GLN A 272 9.55 20.48 11.66
CA GLN A 272 10.18 20.72 12.97
C GLN A 272 10.24 19.49 13.88
N LEU A 273 9.48 18.42 13.60
CA LEU A 273 9.44 17.23 14.46
C LEU A 273 10.40 16.16 13.93
N GLY A 274 11.30 15.70 14.79
CA GLY A 274 12.37 14.75 14.41
C GLY A 274 11.85 13.43 13.86
N TRP A 275 10.76 12.89 14.42
CA TRP A 275 10.14 11.64 13.94
C TRP A 275 9.59 11.75 12.51
N ALA A 276 9.23 12.96 12.06
CA ALA A 276 8.62 13.17 10.74
C ALA A 276 9.68 13.25 9.62
N GLN A 277 10.93 13.56 9.94
CA GLN A 277 12.01 13.69 8.95
C GLN A 277 12.20 12.46 8.05
N PRO A 278 12.31 11.22 8.58
CA PRO A 278 12.45 10.06 7.71
C PRO A 278 11.21 9.78 6.86
N MET A 279 10.01 10.08 7.38
CA MET A 279 8.77 9.98 6.61
C MET A 279 8.72 10.98 5.46
N ILE A 280 9.18 12.21 5.69
CA ILE A 280 9.32 13.24 4.64
C ILE A 280 10.28 12.75 3.56
N GLY A 281 11.45 12.21 3.94
CA GLY A 281 12.41 11.67 2.99
C GLY A 281 11.85 10.52 2.14
N LEU A 282 11.06 9.63 2.74
CA LEU A 282 10.35 8.56 2.01
C LEU A 282 9.29 9.13 1.07
N GLN A 283 8.47 10.07 1.55
CA GLN A 283 7.45 10.73 0.75
C GLN A 283 8.08 11.43 -0.47
N GLU A 284 9.19 12.15 -0.28
CA GLU A 284 9.90 12.85 -1.37
C GLU A 284 10.43 11.86 -2.42
N LYS A 285 11.07 10.76 -2.01
CA LYS A 285 11.55 9.72 -2.95
C LYS A 285 10.41 9.09 -3.76
N ILE A 286 9.32 8.69 -3.09
CA ILE A 286 8.17 8.08 -3.77
C ILE A 286 7.48 9.11 -4.67
N ALA A 287 7.40 10.38 -4.26
CA ALA A 287 6.86 11.47 -5.06
C ALA A 287 7.69 11.74 -6.32
N GLU A 288 9.01 11.65 -6.23
CA GLU A 288 9.90 11.76 -7.39
C GLU A 288 9.67 10.61 -8.38
N GLU A 289 9.56 9.37 -7.89
CA GLU A 289 9.26 8.21 -8.74
C GLU A 289 7.87 8.34 -9.38
N TRP A 290 6.87 8.83 -8.64
CA TRP A 290 5.55 9.11 -9.17
C TRP A 290 5.60 10.12 -10.33
N LYS A 291 6.27 11.27 -10.14
CA LYS A 291 6.39 12.31 -11.17
C LYS A 291 7.12 11.84 -12.43
N LYS A 292 8.13 10.97 -12.30
CA LYS A 292 8.85 10.38 -13.44
C LYS A 292 7.96 9.46 -14.29
N LYS A 293 6.93 8.87 -13.68
CA LYS A 293 6.15 7.75 -14.26
C LYS A 293 4.69 8.08 -14.57
N GLU A 294 4.16 9.20 -14.05
CA GLU A 294 2.78 9.64 -14.30
C GLU A 294 2.42 9.68 -15.80
N LYS A 295 3.39 9.96 -16.67
CA LYS A 295 3.19 10.03 -18.13
C LYS A 295 3.27 8.69 -18.87
N LYS A 296 3.70 7.60 -18.24
CA LYS A 296 4.11 6.36 -18.93
C LYS A 296 3.18 5.16 -18.78
N GLY A 297 2.09 5.26 -18.02
CA GLY A 297 1.10 4.19 -17.92
C GLY A 297 0.58 3.96 -16.50
N ASN A 298 -0.46 3.12 -16.38
CA ASN A 298 -1.29 3.02 -15.17
C ASN A 298 -0.89 1.85 -14.23
N VAL A 299 0.30 1.29 -14.39
CA VAL A 299 0.70 -0.01 -13.81
C VAL A 299 1.10 -0.04 -12.34
N GLY A 300 1.05 1.07 -11.63
CA GLY A 300 1.70 1.13 -10.32
C GLY A 300 3.12 1.67 -10.35
N LEU A 301 3.64 1.94 -9.16
CA LEU A 301 5.07 2.08 -8.91
C LEU A 301 5.71 0.79 -8.36
N LEU A 302 4.95 -0.31 -8.24
CA LEU A 302 5.46 -1.61 -7.82
C LEU A 302 6.65 -2.01 -8.71
N GLU A 303 7.81 -2.27 -8.10
CA GLU A 303 9.08 -2.46 -8.83
C GLU A 303 8.98 -3.59 -9.85
N GLU A 304 8.40 -4.72 -9.44
CA GLU A 304 8.27 -5.93 -10.23
C GLU A 304 7.39 -5.67 -11.47
N MET A 305 6.32 -4.89 -11.29
CA MET A 305 5.44 -4.46 -12.39
C MET A 305 6.17 -3.55 -13.37
N GLN A 306 7.00 -2.62 -12.89
CA GLN A 306 7.75 -1.73 -13.76
C GLN A 306 8.80 -2.45 -14.61
N ARG A 307 9.43 -3.49 -14.05
CA ARG A 307 10.39 -4.32 -14.81
C ARG A 307 9.68 -5.22 -15.80
N MET A 308 8.58 -5.84 -15.37
CA MET A 308 7.74 -6.63 -16.26
C MET A 308 7.20 -5.81 -17.44
N ASP A 309 6.84 -4.53 -17.25
CA ASP A 309 6.43 -3.65 -18.35
C ASP A 309 7.54 -3.48 -19.41
N LYS A 310 8.75 -3.15 -18.95
CA LYS A 310 9.90 -2.94 -19.84
C LYS A 310 10.26 -4.20 -20.62
N LEU A 311 10.38 -5.34 -19.93
CA LEU A 311 10.66 -6.62 -20.57
C LEU A 311 9.52 -7.04 -21.49
N GLY A 312 8.28 -6.79 -21.09
CA GLY A 312 7.10 -7.03 -21.90
C GLY A 312 7.17 -6.31 -23.24
N GLN A 313 7.50 -5.01 -23.23
CA GLN A 313 7.66 -4.20 -24.45
C GLN A 313 8.81 -4.72 -25.33
N SER A 314 10.00 -4.97 -24.77
CA SER A 314 11.14 -5.50 -25.52
C SER A 314 10.87 -6.87 -26.15
N LEU A 315 10.15 -7.76 -25.44
CA LEU A 315 9.79 -9.07 -25.96
C LEU A 315 8.67 -9.00 -27.01
N VAL A 316 7.77 -8.01 -26.97
CA VAL A 316 6.82 -7.74 -28.07
C VAL A 316 7.59 -7.34 -29.32
N GLU A 317 8.53 -6.41 -29.22
CA GLU A 317 9.35 -5.96 -30.36
C GLU A 317 10.13 -7.12 -30.99
N PHE A 318 10.70 -7.99 -30.16
CA PHE A 318 11.31 -9.23 -30.63
C PHE A 318 10.30 -10.10 -31.40
N ALA A 319 9.15 -10.38 -30.80
CA ALA A 319 8.18 -11.28 -31.39
C ALA A 319 7.54 -10.72 -32.69
N ASP A 320 7.51 -9.40 -32.84
CA ASP A 320 7.03 -8.73 -34.05
C ASP A 320 7.98 -8.84 -35.24
N SER A 321 9.27 -8.93 -34.97
CA SER A 321 10.31 -8.95 -36.01
C SER A 321 11.08 -10.27 -36.05
N PHE A 322 10.54 -11.31 -35.42
CA PHE A 322 11.07 -12.67 -35.50
C PHE A 322 10.90 -13.25 -36.91
N GLN A 323 11.97 -13.84 -37.42
CA GLN A 323 11.97 -14.65 -38.65
C GLN A 323 12.74 -15.94 -38.36
N PHE A 324 12.20 -17.07 -38.80
CA PHE A 324 12.86 -18.36 -38.62
C PHE A 324 13.77 -18.69 -39.82
N PRO A 325 15.01 -19.17 -39.58
CA PRO A 325 15.68 -19.31 -38.28
C PRO A 325 16.17 -17.95 -37.74
N ALA A 326 16.08 -17.74 -36.43
CA ALA A 326 16.51 -16.49 -35.81
C ALA A 326 18.04 -16.41 -35.67
N GLU A 327 18.54 -15.18 -35.71
CA GLU A 327 19.96 -14.86 -35.49
C GLU A 327 20.39 -15.25 -34.07
N ALA A 328 21.54 -15.90 -33.95
CA ALA A 328 22.04 -16.43 -32.68
C ALA A 328 22.21 -15.34 -31.60
N GLU A 329 22.77 -14.18 -31.96
CA GLU A 329 22.96 -13.05 -31.04
C GLU A 329 21.63 -12.55 -30.47
N ARG A 330 20.60 -12.49 -31.32
CA ARG A 330 19.26 -12.07 -30.94
C ARG A 330 18.56 -13.08 -30.03
N LEU A 331 18.78 -14.37 -30.29
CA LEU A 331 18.27 -15.44 -29.41
C LEU A 331 18.93 -15.39 -28.03
N ASP A 332 20.22 -15.09 -27.95
CA ASP A 332 20.93 -14.94 -26.68
C ASP A 332 20.43 -13.73 -25.87
N GLU A 333 20.15 -12.60 -26.53
CA GLU A 333 19.56 -11.43 -25.88
C GLU A 333 18.14 -11.71 -25.37
N VAL A 334 17.30 -12.34 -26.19
CA VAL A 334 15.93 -12.71 -25.80
C VAL A 334 15.94 -13.69 -24.65
N LYS A 335 16.86 -14.66 -24.66
CA LYS A 335 16.99 -15.62 -23.57
C LYS A 335 17.25 -14.92 -22.24
N LYS A 336 18.12 -13.90 -22.21
CA LYS A 336 18.34 -13.08 -21.00
C LYS A 336 17.08 -12.35 -20.55
N HIS A 337 16.33 -11.75 -21.48
CA HIS A 337 15.07 -11.09 -21.15
C HIS A 337 14.00 -12.05 -20.63
N VAL A 338 13.94 -13.27 -21.16
CA VAL A 338 13.02 -14.33 -20.74
C VAL A 338 13.40 -14.86 -19.36
N GLU A 339 14.69 -15.08 -19.10
CA GLU A 339 15.21 -15.45 -17.78
C GLU A 339 14.87 -14.38 -16.74
N GLU A 340 15.12 -13.09 -17.05
CA GLU A 340 14.78 -11.98 -16.14
C GLU A 340 13.26 -11.87 -15.88
N LEU A 341 12.43 -12.05 -16.92
CA LEU A 341 10.98 -12.04 -16.77
C LEU A 341 10.50 -13.23 -15.92
N GLY A 342 11.12 -14.40 -16.07
CA GLY A 342 10.88 -15.58 -15.25
C GLY A 342 11.20 -15.34 -13.78
N ASP A 343 12.33 -14.70 -13.49
CA ASP A 343 12.73 -14.34 -12.12
C ASP A 343 11.72 -13.37 -11.48
N ILE A 344 11.21 -12.40 -12.25
CA ILE A 344 10.16 -11.47 -11.78
C ILE A 344 8.87 -12.24 -11.49
N CYS A 345 8.42 -13.12 -12.38
CA CYS A 345 7.22 -13.93 -12.16
C CYS A 345 7.35 -14.76 -10.88
N LYS A 346 8.51 -15.37 -10.64
CA LYS A 346 8.78 -16.13 -9.41
C LYS A 346 8.72 -15.27 -8.15
N LYS A 347 9.34 -14.09 -8.17
CA LYS A 347 9.27 -13.13 -7.04
C LYS A 347 7.83 -12.71 -6.75
N MET A 348 7.04 -12.51 -7.80
CA MET A 348 5.63 -12.16 -7.67
C MET A 348 4.80 -13.31 -7.10
N ASP A 349 5.02 -14.55 -7.55
CA ASP A 349 4.36 -15.74 -7.02
C ASP A 349 4.62 -15.92 -5.51
N GLU A 350 5.87 -15.77 -5.10
CA GLU A 350 6.29 -15.89 -3.69
C GLU A 350 5.84 -14.70 -2.83
N GLY A 351 5.69 -13.51 -3.42
CA GLY A 351 5.51 -12.25 -2.69
C GLY A 351 4.08 -11.71 -2.61
N LEU A 352 3.26 -11.89 -3.67
CA LEU A 352 1.96 -11.23 -3.76
C LEU A 352 0.94 -11.80 -2.77
N GLU A 353 0.94 -13.10 -2.52
CA GLU A 353 0.03 -13.72 -1.56
C GLU A 353 0.34 -13.28 -0.11
N PRO A 354 1.60 -13.34 0.38
CA PRO A 354 1.94 -12.76 1.69
C PRO A 354 1.59 -11.27 1.80
N LEU A 355 1.82 -10.47 0.74
CA LEU A 355 1.46 -9.05 0.75
C LEU A 355 -0.06 -8.84 0.90
N GLN A 356 -0.88 -9.60 0.15
CA GLN A 356 -2.34 -9.54 0.29
C GLN A 356 -2.81 -9.95 1.69
N GLN A 357 -2.21 -10.99 2.27
CA GLN A 357 -2.54 -11.43 3.64
C GLN A 357 -2.21 -10.35 4.68
N GLN A 358 -1.09 -9.67 4.53
CA GLN A 358 -0.68 -8.58 5.42
C GLN A 358 -1.58 -7.34 5.28
N ILE A 359 -2.03 -7.01 4.06
CA ILE A 359 -3.03 -5.94 3.86
C ILE A 359 -4.36 -6.30 4.54
N ARG A 360 -4.76 -7.58 4.51
CA ARG A 360 -5.94 -8.06 5.25
C ARG A 360 -5.74 -8.00 6.77
N GLU A 361 -4.53 -8.26 7.27
CA GLU A 361 -4.21 -8.05 8.68
C GLU A 361 -4.39 -6.57 9.05
N VAL A 362 -3.81 -5.65 8.27
CA VAL A 362 -3.98 -4.20 8.46
C VAL A 362 -5.46 -3.82 8.48
N PHE A 363 -6.26 -4.32 7.53
CA PHE A 363 -7.70 -4.10 7.49
C PHE A 363 -8.38 -4.55 8.81
N HIS A 364 -8.12 -5.77 9.26
CA HIS A 364 -8.74 -6.29 10.49
C HIS A 364 -8.26 -5.55 11.74
N ARG A 365 -6.98 -5.19 11.83
CA ARG A 365 -6.46 -4.38 12.95
C ARG A 365 -7.13 -3.02 12.98
N LEU A 366 -7.27 -2.34 11.84
CA LEU A 366 -7.96 -1.06 11.75
C LEU A 366 -9.42 -1.14 12.22
N VAL A 367 -10.16 -2.17 11.80
CA VAL A 367 -11.55 -2.41 12.27
C VAL A 367 -11.59 -2.61 13.77
N ARG A 368 -10.70 -3.45 14.30
CA ARG A 368 -10.62 -3.74 15.73
C ARG A 368 -10.29 -2.50 16.54
N SER A 369 -9.25 -1.76 16.15
CA SER A 369 -8.80 -0.56 16.86
C SER A 369 -9.86 0.53 16.83
N ARG A 370 -10.54 0.73 15.69
CA ARG A 370 -11.70 1.64 15.61
C ARG A 370 -12.80 1.24 16.60
N THR A 371 -13.10 -0.05 16.71
CA THR A 371 -14.10 -0.55 17.66
C THR A 371 -13.67 -0.30 19.10
N GLU A 372 -12.41 -0.57 19.44
CA GLU A 372 -11.83 -0.30 20.77
C GLU A 372 -11.96 1.19 21.13
N PHE A 373 -11.59 2.11 20.23
CA PHE A 373 -11.74 3.56 20.46
C PHE A 373 -13.21 4.00 20.63
N LEU A 374 -14.13 3.47 19.83
CA LEU A 374 -15.55 3.79 19.95
C LEU A 374 -16.15 3.31 21.27
N LEU A 375 -15.75 2.13 21.75
CA LEU A 375 -16.18 1.63 23.07
C LEU A 375 -15.71 2.53 24.21
N VAL A 376 -14.48 3.05 24.13
CA VAL A 376 -13.95 3.97 25.15
C VAL A 376 -14.66 5.33 25.10
N LEU A 377 -14.98 5.84 23.91
CA LEU A 377 -15.78 7.06 23.77
C LEU A 377 -17.20 6.89 24.33
N ASP A 378 -17.83 5.74 24.10
CA ASP A 378 -19.16 5.44 24.65
C ASP A 378 -19.13 5.38 26.18
N GLN A 379 -18.13 4.71 26.76
CA GLN A 379 -17.91 4.69 28.21
C GLN A 379 -17.71 6.09 28.79
N ALA A 380 -16.94 6.94 28.11
CA ALA A 380 -16.72 8.32 28.53
C ALA A 380 -18.01 9.17 28.49
N GLY A 381 -18.87 8.95 27.49
CA GLY A 381 -20.19 9.57 27.39
C GLY A 381 -21.13 9.17 28.53
N MET A 382 -21.13 7.88 28.89
CA MET A 382 -21.91 7.36 30.02
C MET A 382 -21.46 7.96 31.36
N LEU A 383 -20.14 8.14 31.55
CA LEU A 383 -19.57 8.75 32.76
C LEU A 383 -19.80 10.26 32.88
N SER A 384 -20.07 10.94 31.76
CA SER A 384 -20.31 12.40 31.74
C SER A 384 -21.78 12.79 31.87
N THR A 385 -22.70 11.81 31.87
CA THR A 385 -24.13 12.05 32.13
C THR A 385 -24.37 12.03 33.65
N PRO A 386 -24.84 13.12 34.28
CA PRO A 386 -25.09 13.11 35.73
C PRO A 386 -26.17 12.08 36.05
N ALA A 387 -25.94 11.24 37.05
CA ALA A 387 -26.99 10.39 37.61
C ALA A 387 -28.10 11.30 38.15
N LEU A 388 -29.29 11.18 37.54
CA LEU A 388 -30.50 11.94 37.87
C LEU A 388 -30.94 11.75 39.33
#